data_AF-A0A396ZVX5-F1
#
_entry.id   AF-A0A396ZVX5-F1
#
_cell.length_a   1.000
_cell.length_b   1.000
_cell.length_c   1.000
_cell.angle_alpha   90.00
_cell.angle_beta   90.00
_cell.angle_gamma   90.00
#
_symmetry.space_group_name_H-M   'P 1'
#
loop_
_entity.id
_entity.type
_entity.pdbx_description
1 polymer ?
#
loop_
_entity_poly.entity_id
_entity_poly.type
_entity_poly.pdbx_seq_one_letter_code
_entity_poly.pdbx_strand_id
1 'polypeptide(L)'
;MDLVLQSRGSWSSHTLPKSHDDDDALSLDNKLAFFSETRHAFGRSALMLSGGGGLGLYHTGIVKTLVEEGLLPTVLSGSSAGSIVAGCVGVRTDEELSEVHWTCCRLVWAF
;
A
#
# COMPACT_ATOMS: atom_id res chain seq x y z
N MET A 1 -2.24 -20.51 -12.76
CA MET A 1 -2.51 -21.83 -12.14
C MET A 1 -1.41 -22.77 -12.64
N ASP A 2 -0.16 -22.47 -12.30
CA ASP A 2 1.01 -23.01 -13.03
C ASP A 2 2.07 -23.61 -12.11
N LEU A 3 1.74 -23.82 -10.83
CA LEU A 3 2.67 -24.33 -9.82
C LEU A 3 2.68 -25.86 -9.69
N VAL A 4 1.88 -26.59 -10.47
CA VAL A 4 1.80 -28.07 -10.39
C VAL A 4 2.83 -28.78 -11.30
N LEU A 5 3.61 -28.06 -12.11
CA LEU A 5 4.46 -28.65 -13.16
C LEU A 5 5.98 -28.63 -12.92
N GLN A 6 6.47 -28.61 -11.68
CA GLN A 6 7.91 -28.74 -11.38
C GLN A 6 8.30 -30.03 -10.65
N SER A 7 7.44 -31.05 -10.69
CA SER A 7 7.81 -32.42 -10.35
C SER A 7 8.52 -33.07 -11.55
N ARG A 8 9.86 -33.01 -11.58
CA ARG A 8 10.80 -34.03 -12.12
C ARG A 8 12.16 -33.41 -12.49
N GLY A 9 13.20 -33.74 -11.72
CA GLY A 9 14.58 -33.45 -12.12
C GLY A 9 15.66 -33.72 -11.08
N SER A 10 16.03 -35.00 -10.89
CA SER A 10 17.37 -35.50 -10.53
C SER A 10 18.10 -34.90 -9.32
N TRP A 11 18.05 -35.60 -8.18
CA TRP A 11 19.07 -35.50 -7.11
C TRP A 11 19.77 -36.85 -6.98
N SER A 12 21.10 -36.87 -7.06
CA SER A 12 21.90 -38.08 -6.79
C SER A 12 23.09 -37.80 -5.88
N SER A 13 23.28 -38.77 -4.97
CA SER A 13 24.41 -39.10 -4.10
C SER A 13 24.70 -38.28 -2.82
N HIS A 14 24.51 -39.00 -1.70
CA HIS A 14 25.33 -39.05 -0.47
C HIS A 14 25.02 -38.15 0.75
N THR A 15 24.23 -38.75 1.66
CA THR A 15 24.38 -38.92 3.13
C THR A 15 24.74 -37.73 4.04
N LEU A 16 23.74 -37.30 4.81
CA LEU A 16 23.83 -37.04 6.26
C LEU A 16 22.52 -37.54 6.92
N PRO A 17 22.54 -38.21 8.09
CA PRO A 17 21.32 -38.49 8.83
C PRO A 17 20.82 -37.16 9.39
N LYS A 18 19.82 -36.56 8.73
CA LYS A 18 19.15 -35.36 9.26
C LYS A 18 18.28 -35.78 10.44
N SER A 19 18.35 -34.99 11.50
CA SER A 19 17.50 -35.12 12.69
C SER A 19 16.05 -35.28 12.29
N HIS A 20 15.37 -36.18 12.98
CA HIS A 20 13.95 -36.42 12.88
C HIS A 20 13.23 -35.27 13.60
N ASP A 21 13.16 -34.11 12.94
CA ASP A 21 12.29 -33.01 13.32
C ASP A 21 11.15 -33.03 12.30
N ASP A 22 9.99 -33.56 12.71
CA ASP A 22 8.74 -33.56 11.96
C ASP A 22 8.15 -32.12 11.85
N ASP A 23 8.96 -31.18 11.36
CA ASP A 23 8.68 -29.74 11.17
C ASP A 23 8.48 -29.39 9.67
N ASP A 24 8.10 -30.39 8.86
CA ASP A 24 7.65 -30.20 7.47
C ASP A 24 6.30 -29.44 7.36
N ALA A 25 5.74 -28.99 8.48
CA ALA A 25 4.52 -28.20 8.60
C ALA A 25 4.71 -26.72 8.22
N LEU A 26 5.35 -26.43 7.07
CA LEU A 26 5.60 -25.13 6.43
C LEU A 26 6.99 -24.53 6.74
N SER A 27 7.92 -24.69 5.79
CA SER A 27 9.20 -23.96 5.75
C SER A 27 8.98 -22.43 5.83
N LEU A 28 10.00 -21.69 6.28
CA LEU A 28 9.95 -20.23 6.36
C LEU A 28 9.61 -19.59 5.00
N ASP A 29 10.19 -20.10 3.92
CA ASP A 29 9.95 -19.61 2.55
C ASP A 29 8.48 -19.81 2.14
N ASN A 30 7.89 -20.97 2.48
CA ASN A 30 6.48 -21.24 2.21
C ASN A 30 5.55 -20.31 3.00
N LYS A 31 5.91 -19.98 4.25
CA LYS A 31 5.16 -19.01 5.06
C LYS A 31 5.24 -17.61 4.46
N LEU A 32 6.43 -17.15 4.06
CA LEU A 32 6.61 -15.84 3.43
C LEU A 32 5.86 -15.72 2.11
N ALA A 33 5.93 -16.75 1.26
CA ALA A 33 5.19 -16.82 0.01
C ALA A 33 3.68 -16.73 0.26
N PHE A 34 3.16 -17.53 1.22
CA PHE A 34 1.75 -17.50 1.59
C PHE A 34 1.29 -16.11 2.05
N PHE A 35 2.06 -15.44 2.94
CA PHE A 35 1.69 -14.10 3.40
C PHE A 35 1.78 -13.05 2.30
N SER A 36 2.76 -13.15 1.39
CA SER A 36 2.87 -12.23 0.25
C SER A 36 1.67 -12.34 -0.68
N GLU A 37 1.28 -13.57 -1.05
CA GLU A 37 0.12 -13.82 -1.92
C GLU A 37 -1.19 -13.43 -1.23
N THR A 38 -1.33 -13.75 0.06
CA THR A 38 -2.50 -13.36 0.84
C THR A 38 -2.64 -11.84 0.90
N ARG A 39 -1.53 -11.11 1.14
CA ARG A 39 -1.51 -9.64 1.10
C ARG A 39 -1.88 -9.10 -0.29
N HIS A 40 -1.41 -9.74 -1.36
CA HIS A 40 -1.72 -9.33 -2.72
C HIS A 40 -3.22 -9.52 -3.05
N ALA A 41 -3.79 -10.66 -2.64
CA ALA A 41 -5.19 -10.99 -2.85
C ALA A 41 -6.14 -10.14 -2.00
N PHE A 42 -5.78 -9.86 -0.74
CA PHE A 42 -6.56 -8.98 0.15
C PHE A 42 -6.52 -7.52 -0.32
N GLY A 43 -5.39 -7.11 -0.90
CA GLY A 43 -5.19 -5.76 -1.40
C GLY A 43 -4.94 -4.73 -0.29
N ARG A 44 -4.92 -3.46 -0.69
CA ARG A 44 -4.79 -2.31 0.20
C ARG A 44 -5.67 -1.17 -0.29
N SER A 45 -6.21 -0.38 0.64
CA SER A 45 -6.95 0.82 0.30
C SER A 45 -6.08 1.80 -0.47
N ALA A 46 -6.68 2.49 -1.44
CA ALA A 46 -6.05 3.54 -2.22
C ALA A 46 -7.01 4.73 -2.34
N LEU A 47 -6.45 5.94 -2.32
CA LEU A 47 -7.21 7.18 -2.55
C LEU A 47 -6.84 7.75 -3.92
N MET A 48 -7.85 7.91 -4.77
CA MET A 48 -7.72 8.54 -6.08
C MET A 48 -8.39 9.92 -6.07
N LEU A 49 -7.61 10.97 -6.34
CA LEU A 49 -8.08 12.35 -6.45
C LEU A 49 -8.30 12.71 -7.92
N SER A 50 -9.55 12.79 -8.36
CA SER A 50 -9.87 13.10 -9.77
C SER A 50 -9.51 14.55 -10.14
N GLY A 51 -9.47 14.85 -11.44
CA GLY A 51 -9.35 16.23 -11.92
C GLY A 51 -10.65 17.01 -11.74
N GLY A 52 -10.55 18.32 -11.48
CA GLY A 52 -11.72 19.19 -11.26
C GLY A 52 -11.48 20.68 -11.49
N GLY A 53 -10.38 21.05 -12.16
CA GLY A 53 -10.00 22.47 -12.32
C GLY A 53 -9.89 23.18 -10.97
N GLY A 54 -10.51 24.36 -10.83
CA GLY A 54 -10.55 25.10 -9.56
C GLY A 54 -11.25 24.35 -8.41
N LEU A 55 -12.20 23.46 -8.73
CA LEU A 55 -12.86 22.59 -7.75
C LEU A 55 -11.94 21.45 -7.27
N GLY A 56 -10.78 21.24 -7.88
CA GLY A 56 -9.81 20.27 -7.38
C GLY A 56 -9.27 20.62 -5.98
N LEU A 57 -9.41 21.88 -5.54
CA LEU A 57 -9.03 22.29 -4.19
C LEU A 57 -9.87 21.64 -3.09
N TYR A 58 -11.10 21.18 -3.38
CA TYR A 58 -11.92 20.44 -2.40
C TYR A 58 -11.23 19.15 -1.92
N HIS A 59 -10.37 18.55 -2.74
CA HIS A 59 -9.59 17.36 -2.36
C HIS A 59 -8.69 17.62 -1.14
N THR A 60 -8.24 18.86 -0.92
CA THR A 60 -7.44 19.21 0.26
C THR A 60 -8.20 19.04 1.58
N GLY A 61 -9.52 19.28 1.58
CA GLY A 61 -10.37 19.07 2.75
C GLY A 61 -10.52 17.59 3.09
N ILE A 62 -10.75 16.76 2.07
CA ILE A 62 -10.85 15.30 2.21
C ILE A 62 -9.54 14.74 2.78
N VAL A 63 -8.40 15.13 2.19
CA VAL A 63 -7.08 14.70 2.67
C VAL A 63 -6.83 15.16 4.10
N LYS A 64 -7.11 16.43 4.43
CA LYS A 64 -6.95 16.96 5.78
C LYS A 64 -7.69 16.12 6.81
N THR A 65 -8.98 15.83 6.58
CA THR A 65 -9.78 15.01 7.50
C THR A 65 -9.21 13.60 7.62
N LEU A 66 -8.78 12.98 6.51
CA LEU A 66 -8.16 11.64 6.56
C LEU A 66 -6.84 11.63 7.33
N VAL A 67 -6.04 12.70 7.25
CA VAL A 67 -4.80 12.84 8.03
C VAL A 67 -5.13 13.04 9.52
N GLU A 68 -6.07 13.92 9.85
CA GLU A 68 -6.48 14.20 11.24
C GLU A 68 -7.03 12.94 11.95
N GLU A 69 -7.75 12.08 11.21
CA GLU A 69 -8.29 10.83 11.73
C GLU A 69 -7.30 9.64 11.63
N GLY A 70 -6.11 9.84 11.04
CA GLY A 70 -5.14 8.75 10.84
C GLY A 70 -5.60 7.66 9.86
N LEU A 71 -6.48 8.02 8.91
CA LEU A 71 -7.11 7.13 7.93
C LEU A 71 -6.58 7.30 6.50
N LEU A 72 -5.55 8.13 6.30
CA LEU A 72 -4.99 8.36 4.97
C LEU A 72 -4.33 7.08 4.42
N PRO A 73 -4.75 6.55 3.26
CA PRO A 73 -4.15 5.35 2.70
C PRO A 73 -2.75 5.62 2.14
N THR A 74 -1.88 4.62 2.21
CA THR A 74 -0.49 4.68 1.71
C THR A 74 -0.37 4.74 0.18
N VAL A 75 -1.46 4.50 -0.54
CA VAL A 75 -1.51 4.59 -2.00
C VAL A 75 -2.35 5.80 -2.38
N LEU A 76 -1.68 6.77 -2.99
CA LEU A 76 -2.29 7.99 -3.48
C LEU A 76 -2.11 8.04 -4.99
N SER A 77 -3.18 8.42 -5.69
CA SER A 77 -3.16 8.70 -7.12
C SER A 77 -3.94 9.98 -7.39
N GLY A 78 -3.59 10.71 -8.44
CA GLY A 78 -4.32 11.91 -8.82
C GLY A 78 -4.17 12.25 -10.29
N SER A 79 -5.11 13.06 -10.79
CA SER A 79 -5.08 13.60 -12.16
C SER A 79 -5.33 15.12 -12.14
N SER A 80 -4.58 15.87 -12.95
CA SER A 80 -4.71 17.34 -13.08
C SER A 80 -4.66 18.03 -11.70
N ALA A 81 -5.70 18.77 -11.29
CA ALA A 81 -5.74 19.40 -9.98
C ALA A 81 -5.59 18.38 -8.81
N GLY A 82 -6.11 17.16 -8.96
CA GLY A 82 -5.93 16.10 -7.98
C GLY A 82 -4.50 15.57 -7.89
N SER A 83 -3.71 15.59 -8.99
CA SER A 83 -2.30 15.18 -8.96
C SER A 83 -1.42 16.19 -8.23
N ILE A 84 -1.79 17.47 -8.28
CA ILE A 84 -1.11 18.51 -7.49
C ILE A 84 -1.29 18.22 -5.99
N VAL A 85 -2.53 17.96 -5.56
CA VAL A 85 -2.81 17.62 -4.15
C VAL A 85 -2.11 16.32 -3.75
N ALA A 86 -2.24 15.25 -4.55
CA ALA A 86 -1.57 13.97 -4.29
C ALA A 86 -0.03 14.12 -4.20
N GLY A 87 0.57 14.94 -5.09
CA GLY A 87 2.00 15.23 -5.07
C GLY A 87 2.42 16.04 -3.85
N CYS A 88 1.63 17.03 -3.43
CA CYS A 88 1.90 17.77 -2.20
C CYS A 88 1.89 16.85 -0.96
N VAL A 89 0.98 15.88 -0.93
CA VAL A 89 0.90 14.92 0.18
C VAL A 89 2.07 13.93 0.12
N GLY A 90 2.33 13.35 -1.05
CA GLY A 90 3.32 12.27 -1.21
C GLY A 90 4.78 12.67 -1.03
N VAL A 91 5.10 13.95 -0.91
CA VAL A 91 6.47 14.44 -0.60
C VAL A 91 6.68 14.76 0.88
N ARG A 92 5.68 14.49 1.73
CA ARG A 92 5.71 14.79 3.17
C ARG A 92 5.56 13.53 4.01
N THR A 93 6.17 13.55 5.18
CA THR A 93 5.94 12.58 6.26
C THR A 93 4.61 12.84 6.96
N ASP A 94 4.12 11.86 7.71
CA ASP A 94 2.85 11.98 8.46
C ASP A 94 2.93 13.11 9.50
N GLU A 95 4.10 13.30 10.12
CA GLU A 95 4.35 14.40 11.04
C GLU A 95 4.30 15.75 10.32
N GLU A 96 4.97 15.88 9.18
CA GLU A 96 4.93 17.11 8.37
C GLU A 96 3.52 17.42 7.87
N LEU A 97 2.70 16.41 7.55
CA LEU A 97 1.31 16.57 7.11
C LEU A 97 0.41 17.14 8.20
N SER A 98 0.64 16.80 9.47
CA SER A 98 -0.11 17.38 10.59
C SER A 98 0.17 18.88 10.78
N GLU A 99 1.35 19.34 10.39
CA GLU A 99 1.77 20.74 10.44
C GLU A 99 1.44 21.52 9.15
N VAL A 100 0.93 20.86 8.11
CA VAL A 100 0.56 21.54 6.86
C VAL A 100 -0.55 22.56 7.10
N HIS A 101 -0.27 23.82 6.74
CA HIS A 101 -1.29 24.84 6.70
C HIS A 101 -2.19 24.64 5.46
N TRP A 102 -3.34 23.99 5.66
CA TRP A 102 -4.35 23.72 4.62
C TRP A 102 -5.14 24.98 4.20
N THR A 103 -4.48 26.09 3.90
CA THR A 103 -5.11 27.41 3.60
C THR A 103 -6.23 27.32 2.56
N CYS A 104 -6.07 26.45 1.57
CA CYS A 104 -7.08 26.20 0.54
C CYS A 104 -8.42 25.71 1.12
N CYS A 105 -8.43 24.91 2.21
CA CYS A 105 -9.66 24.47 2.86
C CYS A 105 -10.47 25.64 3.43
N ARG A 106 -9.79 26.67 3.97
CA ARG A 106 -10.45 27.85 4.56
C ARG A 106 -11.18 28.69 3.53
N LEU A 107 -10.67 28.77 2.30
CA LEU A 107 -11.28 29.53 1.21
C LEU A 107 -12.47 28.80 0.58
N VAL A 108 -12.45 27.48 0.62
CA VAL A 108 -13.43 26.62 -0.04
C VAL A 108 -14.62 26.31 0.86
N TRP A 109 -14.41 26.24 2.19
CA TRP A 109 -15.46 25.97 3.19
C TRP A 109 -16.14 27.24 3.74
N ALA A 110 -15.87 28.41 3.17
CA ALA A 110 -16.42 29.70 3.60
C ALA A 110 -17.78 30.06 2.96
N PHE A 111 -18.49 29.09 2.37
CA PHE A 111 -19.83 29.26 1.81
C PHE A 111 -20.83 28.35 2.52
#